data_AF-A0A1U7X2M6-F1
#
_entry.id   AF-A0A1U7X2M6-F1
#
_cell.length_a   1.000
_cell.length_b   1.000
_cell.length_c   1.000
_cell.angle_alpha   90.00
_cell.angle_beta   90.00
_cell.angle_gamma   90.00
#
_symmetry.space_group_name_H-M   'P 1'
#
loop_
_entity.id
_entity.type
_entity.pdbx_description
1 polymer ?
#
loop_
_entity_poly.entity_id
_entity_poly.type
_entity_poly.pdbx_seq_one_letter_code
_entity_poly.pdbx_strand_id
1 'polypeptide(L)'
;MKSVHGRHERKLILLNNLNQPVGPRDAVVTEFGSFLSTLARNATLCPLDILDWRKMDTKEDIWEYTKEKDKKTSDPLSAKEVFVATRKRKVGRSYKSADEDTTSKIAEMEEIEAQQNKNGNESVEAFASVMGPEHPGRLRLYGRGVTRTSLRGKVRCFEPSSNTSNSIQKLEEKIQRMEEKIEEHKATIRQEAVADVLARLQRLGIDIDANIILAALGDNSLGEAPSAQQTALQPICHPSTGTNKEGQLIPGINSLKI
;
A
#
# COMPACT_ATOMS: atom_id res chain seq x y z
N MET A 1 -0.41 -17.09 17.61
CA MET A 1 -1.43 -16.80 16.58
C MET A 1 -0.75 -16.13 15.40
N LYS A 2 -1.01 -16.55 14.15
CA LYS A 2 -0.44 -15.89 12.96
C LYS A 2 -1.29 -14.67 12.60
N SER A 3 -0.71 -13.47 12.63
CA SER A 3 -1.39 -12.24 12.23
C SER A 3 -1.64 -12.25 10.73
N VAL A 4 -2.89 -12.47 10.32
CA VAL A 4 -3.34 -12.30 8.94
C VAL A 4 -3.82 -10.86 8.79
N HIS A 5 -3.63 -10.27 7.61
CA HIS A 5 -3.97 -8.89 7.22
C HIS A 5 -2.94 -7.82 7.61
N GLY A 6 -1.83 -7.78 6.85
CA GLY A 6 -1.14 -6.51 6.61
C GLY A 6 -2.12 -5.55 5.90
N ARG A 7 -2.56 -4.50 6.59
CA ARG A 7 -3.48 -3.49 6.05
C ARG A 7 -2.73 -2.59 5.06
N HIS A 8 -2.81 -2.92 3.77
CA HIS A 8 -2.81 -1.89 2.75
C HIS A 8 -4.19 -1.21 2.78
N GLU A 9 -4.26 0.09 2.47
CA GLU A 9 -5.51 0.85 2.54
C GLU A 9 -6.57 0.23 1.62
N ARG A 10 -7.66 -0.29 2.21
CA ARG A 10 -8.76 -0.85 1.43
C ARG A 10 -9.52 0.29 0.74
N LYS A 11 -9.41 0.39 -0.58
CA LYS A 11 -10.21 1.31 -1.39
C LYS A 11 -11.70 1.02 -1.14
N LEU A 12 -12.41 1.98 -0.57
CA LEU A 12 -13.85 1.87 -0.31
C LEU A 12 -14.64 2.09 -1.60
N ILE A 13 -15.70 1.29 -1.78
CA ILE A 13 -16.65 1.40 -2.89
C ILE A 13 -18.05 1.47 -2.30
N LEU A 14 -18.80 2.48 -2.69
CA LEU A 14 -20.19 2.69 -2.33
C LEU A 14 -21.08 2.04 -3.40
N LEU A 15 -21.96 1.13 -2.97
CA LEU A 15 -22.96 0.49 -3.82
C LEU A 15 -24.32 1.15 -3.63
N ASN A 16 -25.14 1.23 -4.68
CA ASN A 16 -26.55 1.60 -4.57
C ASN A 16 -27.44 0.38 -4.23
N ASN A 17 -28.75 0.62 -4.08
CA ASN A 17 -29.76 -0.41 -3.78
C ASN A 17 -29.88 -1.50 -4.88
N LEU A 18 -29.26 -1.31 -6.05
CA LEU A 18 -29.19 -2.27 -7.15
C LEU A 18 -27.81 -2.99 -7.21
N ASN A 19 -26.99 -2.86 -6.16
CA ASN A 19 -25.61 -3.37 -6.06
C ASN A 19 -24.63 -2.81 -7.11
N GLN A 20 -24.95 -1.67 -7.73
CA GLN A 20 -24.07 -1.01 -8.71
C GLN A 20 -23.09 -0.08 -7.97
N PRO A 21 -21.81 -0.01 -8.38
CA PRO A 21 -20.84 0.92 -7.79
C PRO A 21 -21.09 2.37 -8.24
N VAL A 22 -21.24 3.29 -7.27
CA VAL A 22 -21.61 4.70 -7.50
C VAL A 22 -20.56 5.70 -6.99
N GLY A 23 -19.71 5.33 -6.04
CA GLY A 23 -18.70 6.26 -5.49
C GLY A 23 -17.65 5.57 -4.61
N PRO A 24 -16.74 6.31 -3.95
CA PRO A 24 -16.77 7.78 -3.75
C PRO A 24 -16.19 8.65 -4.87
N ARG A 25 -15.50 8.06 -5.87
CA ARG A 25 -14.92 8.78 -7.02
C ARG A 25 -15.09 7.95 -8.29
N ASP A 26 -15.44 8.58 -9.41
CA ASP A 26 -15.58 7.93 -10.72
C ASP A 26 -14.35 7.13 -11.15
N ALA A 27 -13.15 7.63 -10.80
CA ALA A 27 -11.89 6.92 -11.06
C ALA A 27 -11.83 5.56 -10.33
N VAL A 28 -12.28 5.49 -9.07
CA VAL A 28 -12.30 4.24 -8.28
C VAL A 28 -13.35 3.27 -8.82
N VAL A 29 -14.52 3.78 -9.22
CA VAL A 29 -15.58 2.99 -9.87
C VAL A 29 -15.10 2.43 -11.22
N THR A 30 -14.37 3.23 -12.01
CA THR A 30 -13.81 2.83 -13.31
C THR A 30 -12.69 1.79 -13.15
N GLU A 31 -11.80 1.98 -12.17
CA GLU A 31 -10.74 1.04 -11.82
C GLU A 31 -11.34 -0.32 -11.43
N PHE A 32 -12.32 -0.32 -10.52
CA PHE A 32 -13.04 -1.51 -10.08
C PHE A 32 -13.77 -2.22 -11.23
N GLY A 33 -14.51 -1.48 -12.07
CA GLY A 33 -15.19 -2.05 -13.23
C GLY A 33 -14.22 -2.66 -14.25
N SER A 34 -13.05 -2.04 -14.46
CA SER A 34 -11.99 -2.57 -15.33
C SER A 34 -11.36 -3.85 -14.78
N PHE A 35 -11.17 -3.91 -13.46
CA PHE A 35 -10.69 -5.11 -12.76
C PHE A 35 -11.70 -6.27 -12.86
N LEU A 36 -12.98 -6.04 -12.52
CA LEU A 36 -14.03 -7.05 -12.67
C LEU A 36 -14.17 -7.53 -14.11
N SER A 37 -14.07 -6.63 -15.09
CA SER A 37 -14.09 -6.98 -16.52
C SER A 37 -12.86 -7.82 -16.94
N THR A 38 -11.76 -7.76 -16.20
CA THR A 38 -10.59 -8.63 -16.42
C THR A 38 -10.83 -10.04 -15.88
N LEU A 39 -11.44 -10.17 -14.68
CA LEU A 39 -11.85 -11.46 -14.11
C LEU A 39 -12.91 -12.15 -14.99
N ALA A 40 -13.98 -11.44 -15.35
CA ALA A 40 -15.12 -12.00 -16.09
C ALA A 40 -14.78 -12.45 -17.54
N ARG A 41 -13.67 -11.97 -18.11
CA ARG A 41 -13.19 -12.44 -19.43
C ARG A 41 -12.50 -13.81 -19.37
N ASN A 42 -12.09 -14.27 -18.20
CA ASN A 42 -11.43 -15.56 -18.04
C ASN A 42 -12.43 -16.60 -17.53
N ALA A 43 -13.12 -17.28 -18.44
CA ALA A 43 -14.17 -18.25 -18.11
C ALA A 43 -13.69 -19.45 -17.26
N THR A 44 -12.40 -19.78 -17.26
CA THR A 44 -11.86 -20.84 -16.38
C THR A 44 -11.55 -20.34 -14.97
N LEU A 45 -11.44 -19.03 -14.77
CA LEU A 45 -11.21 -18.39 -13.47
C LEU A 45 -12.54 -17.88 -12.87
N CYS A 46 -13.45 -17.40 -13.71
CA CYS A 46 -14.76 -16.90 -13.33
C CYS A 46 -15.87 -17.50 -14.23
N PRO A 47 -16.21 -18.80 -14.05
CA PRO A 47 -17.36 -19.43 -14.71
C PRO A 47 -18.67 -18.66 -14.45
N LEU A 48 -19.42 -18.40 -15.52
CA LEU A 48 -20.67 -17.62 -15.50
C LEU A 48 -21.93 -18.49 -15.33
N ASP A 49 -21.78 -19.81 -15.41
CA ASP A 49 -22.82 -20.82 -15.18
C ASP A 49 -23.06 -21.12 -13.69
N ILE A 50 -22.13 -20.74 -12.81
CA ILE A 50 -22.24 -20.90 -11.35
C ILE A 50 -22.77 -19.60 -10.73
N LEU A 51 -24.09 -19.54 -10.48
CA LEU A 51 -24.75 -18.38 -9.85
C LEU A 51 -24.46 -18.26 -8.34
N ASP A 52 -24.15 -19.36 -7.66
CA ASP A 52 -23.84 -19.39 -6.22
C ASP A 52 -22.34 -19.37 -5.97
N TRP A 53 -21.80 -18.26 -5.45
CA TRP A 53 -20.38 -18.15 -5.05
C TRP A 53 -19.90 -19.29 -4.12
N ARG A 54 -20.80 -19.84 -3.29
CA ARG A 54 -20.47 -20.97 -2.40
C ARG A 54 -20.19 -22.28 -3.13
N LYS A 55 -20.74 -22.45 -4.33
CA LYS A 55 -20.58 -23.64 -5.20
C LYS A 55 -19.41 -23.48 -6.17
N MET A 56 -18.77 -22.32 -6.19
CA MET A 56 -17.59 -22.04 -6.99
C MET A 56 -16.36 -22.70 -6.34
N ASP A 57 -15.70 -23.55 -7.11
CA ASP A 57 -14.45 -24.25 -6.79
C ASP A 57 -13.22 -23.34 -6.99
N THR A 58 -13.24 -22.54 -8.05
CA THR A 58 -12.21 -21.57 -8.47
C THR A 58 -12.17 -20.26 -7.67
N LYS A 59 -12.99 -20.12 -6.63
CA LYS A 59 -13.06 -18.89 -5.81
C LYS A 59 -11.76 -18.59 -5.05
N GLU A 60 -11.04 -19.62 -4.63
CA GLU A 60 -9.70 -19.50 -4.04
C GLU A 60 -8.69 -18.96 -5.05
N ASP A 61 -8.73 -19.43 -6.30
CA ASP A 61 -7.86 -18.98 -7.40
C ASP A 61 -8.13 -17.52 -7.79
N ILE A 62 -9.41 -17.11 -7.84
CA ILE A 62 -9.78 -15.68 -8.00
C ILE A 62 -9.15 -14.83 -6.90
N TRP A 63 -9.19 -15.30 -5.66
CA TRP A 63 -8.69 -14.55 -4.51
C TRP A 63 -7.16 -14.48 -4.47
N GLU A 64 -6.46 -15.54 -4.89
CA GLU A 64 -5.01 -15.51 -5.09
C GLU A 64 -4.61 -14.60 -6.24
N TYR A 65 -5.27 -14.72 -7.40
CA TYR A 65 -5.06 -13.83 -8.55
C TYR A 65 -5.24 -12.35 -8.18
N THR A 66 -6.30 -12.03 -7.42
CA THR A 66 -6.58 -10.66 -6.94
C THR A 66 -5.42 -10.12 -6.09
N LYS A 67 -4.96 -10.89 -5.09
CA LYS A 67 -3.80 -10.51 -4.26
C LYS A 67 -2.51 -10.40 -5.07
N GLU A 68 -2.32 -11.24 -6.08
CA GLU A 68 -1.14 -11.18 -6.93
C GLU A 68 -1.14 -9.91 -7.79
N LYS A 69 -2.32 -9.49 -8.28
CA LYS A 69 -2.49 -8.25 -9.03
C LYS A 69 -2.28 -7.01 -8.16
N ASP A 70 -2.91 -6.93 -6.99
CA ASP A 70 -2.77 -5.78 -6.07
C ASP A 70 -1.29 -5.52 -5.71
N LYS A 71 -0.51 -6.60 -5.47
CA LYS A 71 0.93 -6.51 -5.20
C LYS A 71 1.74 -6.01 -6.40
N LYS A 72 1.38 -6.41 -7.62
CA LYS A 72 2.10 -6.03 -8.86
C LYS A 72 1.78 -4.61 -9.33
N THR A 73 0.74 -3.96 -8.78
CA THR A 73 0.33 -2.60 -9.13
C THR A 73 0.75 -1.52 -8.12
N SER A 74 1.54 -1.87 -7.10
CA SER A 74 2.10 -0.90 -6.14
C SER A 74 2.83 0.25 -6.84
N ASP A 75 3.71 -0.13 -7.78
CA ASP A 75 4.66 0.80 -8.37
C ASP A 75 4.28 1.02 -9.84
N PRO A 76 4.24 2.28 -10.33
CA PRO A 76 3.97 2.55 -11.73
C PRO A 76 5.12 2.04 -12.58
N LEU A 77 4.86 1.02 -13.41
CA LEU A 77 5.85 0.40 -14.31
C LEU A 77 6.64 1.47 -15.07
N SER A 78 7.97 1.37 -14.99
CA SER A 78 8.89 2.26 -15.70
C SER A 78 8.68 2.17 -17.22
N ALA A 79 8.91 3.27 -17.94
CA ALA A 79 8.87 3.29 -19.40
C ALA A 79 9.81 2.22 -20.02
N LYS A 80 10.94 1.92 -19.36
CA LYS A 80 11.83 0.81 -19.72
C LYS A 80 11.14 -0.54 -19.59
N GLU A 81 10.51 -0.83 -18.45
CA GLU A 81 9.82 -2.11 -18.20
C GLU A 81 8.68 -2.32 -19.20
N VAL A 82 7.90 -1.28 -19.49
CA VAL A 82 6.87 -1.30 -20.52
C VAL A 82 7.49 -1.53 -21.91
N PHE A 83 8.61 -0.91 -22.26
CA PHE A 83 9.32 -1.14 -23.52
C PHE A 83 9.78 -2.59 -23.66
N VAL A 84 10.43 -3.14 -22.63
CA VAL A 84 10.92 -4.53 -22.59
C VAL A 84 9.75 -5.51 -22.69
N ALA A 85 8.72 -5.35 -21.86
CA ALA A 85 7.56 -6.25 -21.84
C ALA A 85 6.78 -6.25 -23.17
N THR A 86 6.62 -5.09 -23.81
CA THR A 86 5.90 -4.96 -25.09
C THR A 86 6.69 -5.47 -26.30
N ARG A 87 8.02 -5.55 -26.22
CA ARG A 87 8.89 -5.98 -27.33
C ARG A 87 9.49 -7.38 -27.17
N LYS A 88 9.39 -7.97 -25.98
CA LYS A 88 9.86 -9.34 -25.70
C LYS A 88 9.22 -10.34 -26.68
N ARG A 89 10.07 -11.03 -27.46
CA ARG A 89 9.65 -12.09 -28.38
C ARG A 89 9.13 -13.31 -27.64
N LYS A 90 8.18 -14.03 -28.24
CA LYS A 90 7.65 -15.28 -27.71
C LYS A 90 8.62 -16.42 -27.98
N VAL A 91 9.02 -17.14 -26.93
CA VAL A 91 9.83 -18.37 -27.03
C VAL A 91 9.10 -19.38 -27.93
N GLY A 92 9.84 -20.06 -28.81
CA GLY A 92 9.27 -21.03 -29.75
C GLY A 92 8.53 -20.43 -30.96
N ARG A 93 8.46 -19.11 -31.10
CA ARG A 93 7.92 -18.44 -32.29
C ARG A 93 9.05 -17.98 -33.21
N SER A 94 8.99 -18.34 -34.49
CA SER A 94 9.89 -17.80 -35.51
C SER A 94 9.49 -16.37 -35.90
N TYR A 95 10.49 -15.53 -36.19
CA TYR A 95 10.32 -14.14 -36.60
C TYR A 95 11.09 -13.90 -37.91
N LYS A 96 10.59 -13.01 -38.77
CA LYS A 96 11.16 -12.75 -40.11
C LYS A 96 12.47 -11.95 -40.09
N SER A 97 12.73 -11.20 -39.02
CA SER A 97 13.92 -10.35 -38.86
C SER A 97 14.60 -10.64 -37.52
N ALA A 98 15.87 -10.28 -37.40
CA ALA A 98 16.50 -10.08 -36.09
C ALA A 98 15.78 -8.97 -35.29
N ASP A 99 16.08 -8.91 -33.99
CA ASP A 99 15.66 -7.86 -33.05
C ASP A 99 16.85 -7.06 -32.49
N GLU A 100 17.99 -7.08 -33.18
CA GLU A 100 19.24 -6.39 -32.80
C GLU A 100 19.02 -4.96 -32.30
N ASP A 101 18.33 -4.10 -33.06
CA ASP A 101 17.99 -2.72 -32.66
C ASP A 101 17.24 -2.64 -31.32
N THR A 102 16.34 -3.59 -31.06
CA THR A 102 15.60 -3.66 -29.80
C THR A 102 16.47 -4.18 -28.66
N THR A 103 17.28 -5.22 -28.89
CA THR A 103 18.19 -5.75 -27.87
C THR A 103 19.28 -4.75 -27.49
N SER A 104 19.83 -4.00 -28.47
CA SER A 104 20.83 -2.96 -28.22
C SER A 104 20.24 -1.82 -27.39
N LYS A 105 19.03 -1.34 -27.71
CA LYS A 105 18.35 -0.29 -26.91
C LYS A 105 18.02 -0.75 -25.49
N ILE A 106 17.71 -2.04 -25.29
CA ILE A 106 17.49 -2.59 -23.95
C ILE A 106 18.80 -2.60 -23.14
N ALA A 107 19.89 -3.06 -23.75
CA ALA A 107 21.22 -3.05 -23.12
C ALA A 107 21.69 -1.62 -22.77
N GLU A 108 21.48 -0.65 -23.68
CA GLU A 108 21.81 0.76 -23.45
C GLU A 108 21.01 1.35 -22.26
N MET A 109 19.70 1.04 -22.17
CA MET A 109 18.88 1.42 -21.00
C MET A 109 19.27 0.68 -19.70
N GLU A 110 19.88 -0.51 -19.78
CA GLU A 110 20.44 -1.22 -18.62
C GLU A 110 21.75 -0.62 -18.15
N GLU A 111 22.63 -0.23 -19.06
CA GLU A 111 23.89 0.43 -18.74
C GLU A 111 23.66 1.81 -18.10
N ILE A 112 22.79 2.64 -18.67
CA ILE A 112 22.49 3.99 -18.16
C ILE A 112 21.92 3.94 -16.72
N GLU A 113 21.06 2.97 -16.40
CA GLU A 113 20.56 2.79 -15.03
C GLU A 113 21.66 2.26 -14.08
N ALA A 114 22.51 1.34 -14.55
CA ALA A 114 23.64 0.81 -13.76
C ALA A 114 24.70 1.88 -13.44
N GLN A 115 24.84 2.91 -14.27
CA GLN A 115 25.71 4.06 -14.02
C GLN A 115 25.11 5.04 -13.00
N GLN A 116 23.80 5.32 -13.06
CA GLN A 116 23.11 6.23 -12.12
C GLN A 116 23.15 5.76 -10.67
N ASN A 117 23.03 4.45 -10.42
CA ASN A 117 23.09 3.86 -9.09
C ASN A 117 24.42 4.11 -8.34
N LYS A 118 25.45 4.65 -9.02
CA LYS A 118 26.75 5.03 -8.44
C LYS A 118 26.87 6.53 -8.16
N ASN A 119 26.11 7.36 -8.87
CA ASN A 119 26.21 8.82 -8.88
C ASN A 119 24.86 9.43 -8.46
N GLY A 120 24.50 9.29 -7.17
CA GLY A 120 23.14 9.46 -6.64
C GLY A 120 22.52 10.87 -6.61
N ASN A 121 22.78 11.72 -7.61
CA ASN A 121 22.34 13.14 -7.61
C ASN A 121 21.29 13.50 -8.69
N GLU A 122 21.04 12.65 -9.70
CA GLU A 122 19.96 12.89 -10.67
C GLU A 122 19.48 11.57 -11.30
N SER A 123 18.17 11.27 -11.22
CA SER A 123 17.57 10.11 -11.88
C SER A 123 17.31 10.43 -13.36
N VAL A 124 18.31 10.19 -14.21
CA VAL A 124 18.19 10.35 -15.66
C VAL A 124 17.21 9.30 -16.21
N GLU A 125 16.14 9.75 -16.86
CA GLU A 125 15.16 8.84 -17.49
C GLU A 125 15.83 8.08 -18.64
N ALA A 126 16.36 6.89 -18.34
CA ALA A 126 17.15 6.08 -19.28
C ALA A 126 16.41 5.83 -20.60
N PHE A 127 15.08 5.62 -20.50
CA PHE A 127 14.20 5.52 -21.66
C PHE A 127 14.23 6.75 -22.57
N ALA A 128 14.17 7.96 -22.00
CA ALA A 128 14.19 9.22 -22.76
C ALA A 128 15.58 9.53 -23.33
N SER A 129 16.64 9.03 -22.69
CA SER A 129 18.01 9.13 -23.20
C SER A 129 18.18 8.32 -24.50
N VAL A 130 17.81 7.04 -24.47
CA VAL A 130 17.94 6.11 -25.62
C VAL A 130 16.95 6.41 -26.75
N MET A 131 15.72 6.82 -26.41
CA MET A 131 14.65 7.06 -27.40
C MET A 131 14.55 8.52 -27.85
N GLY A 132 15.34 9.41 -27.24
CA GLY A 132 15.27 10.86 -27.41
C GLY A 132 13.97 11.49 -26.91
N PRO A 133 13.83 12.83 -27.02
CA PRO A 133 12.64 13.56 -26.60
C PRO A 133 11.35 13.03 -27.24
N GLU A 134 10.25 13.05 -26.47
CA GLU A 134 8.93 12.62 -26.95
C GLU A 134 8.35 13.62 -27.96
N HIS A 135 7.59 13.12 -28.94
CA HIS A 135 7.05 13.98 -30.00
C HIS A 135 5.81 14.77 -29.54
N PRO A 136 5.65 16.03 -29.97
CA PRO A 136 4.41 16.77 -29.75
C PRO A 136 3.18 16.01 -30.26
N GLY A 137 2.11 15.98 -29.48
CA GLY A 137 0.83 15.38 -29.89
C GLY A 137 0.77 13.85 -29.90
N ARG A 138 1.81 13.14 -29.43
CA ARG A 138 1.80 11.68 -29.23
C ARG A 138 2.62 11.30 -28.00
N LEU A 139 2.39 10.10 -27.47
CA LEU A 139 3.22 9.50 -26.44
C LEU A 139 3.58 8.07 -26.86
N ARG A 140 4.89 7.75 -26.90
CA ARG A 140 5.37 6.39 -27.19
C ARG A 140 4.86 5.40 -26.15
N LEU A 141 4.80 4.12 -26.50
CA LEU A 141 4.33 2.99 -25.67
C LEU A 141 2.82 2.95 -25.34
N TYR A 142 2.13 4.08 -25.20
CA TYR A 142 0.69 4.12 -24.86
C TYR A 142 -0.27 3.89 -26.05
N GLY A 143 0.22 3.40 -27.19
CA GLY A 143 -0.61 3.05 -28.35
C GLY A 143 -0.94 4.22 -29.29
N ARG A 144 -2.14 4.20 -29.88
CA ARG A 144 -2.57 5.16 -30.92
C ARG A 144 -3.40 6.29 -30.32
N GLY A 145 -3.04 7.53 -30.61
CA GLY A 145 -3.82 8.73 -30.23
C GLY A 145 -3.68 9.17 -28.76
N VAL A 146 -2.91 8.46 -27.93
CA VAL A 146 -2.63 8.90 -26.56
C VAL A 146 -1.60 10.04 -26.57
N THR A 147 -1.90 11.08 -25.81
CA THR A 147 -1.05 12.26 -25.58
C THR A 147 -0.78 12.43 -24.09
N ARG A 148 0.22 13.25 -23.74
CA ARG A 148 0.50 13.60 -22.32
C ARG A 148 -0.70 14.25 -21.64
N THR A 149 -1.52 15.02 -22.36
CA THR A 149 -2.75 15.65 -21.82
C THR A 149 -3.88 14.66 -21.63
N SER A 150 -4.00 13.61 -22.45
CA SER A 150 -4.97 12.54 -22.24
C SER A 150 -4.63 11.71 -20.99
N LEU A 151 -3.34 11.39 -20.76
CA LEU A 151 -2.92 10.64 -19.56
C LEU A 151 -3.01 11.44 -18.26
N ARG A 152 -2.70 12.74 -18.27
CA ARG A 152 -2.85 13.59 -17.07
C ARG A 152 -4.32 13.75 -16.62
N GLY A 153 -5.26 13.19 -17.36
CA GLY A 153 -6.69 13.45 -17.23
C GLY A 153 -7.01 14.90 -17.60
N LYS A 154 -8.29 15.21 -17.73
CA LYS A 154 -8.73 16.60 -17.88
C LYS A 154 -8.76 17.29 -16.52
N VAL A 155 -7.59 17.39 -15.89
CA VAL A 155 -7.33 18.44 -14.91
C VAL A 155 -7.61 19.74 -15.64
N ARG A 156 -8.76 20.36 -15.35
CA ARG A 156 -8.94 21.77 -15.68
C ARG A 156 -7.76 22.47 -15.03
N CYS A 157 -6.94 23.13 -15.85
CA CYS A 157 -6.04 24.13 -15.35
C CYS A 157 -6.91 25.21 -14.69
N PHE A 158 -7.18 25.05 -13.40
CA PHE A 158 -7.43 26.20 -12.57
C PHE A 158 -6.11 26.97 -12.59
N GLU A 159 -6.04 27.95 -13.49
CA GLU A 159 -5.26 29.13 -13.16
C GLU A 159 -5.63 29.52 -11.71
N PRO A 160 -4.66 29.74 -10.82
CA PRO A 160 -4.93 30.22 -9.47
C PRO A 160 -5.52 31.62 -9.55
N SER A 161 -6.83 31.68 -9.81
CA SER A 161 -7.60 32.92 -9.73
C SER A 161 -7.41 33.48 -8.32
N SER A 162 -7.22 34.79 -8.23
CA SER A 162 -6.71 35.49 -7.03
C SER A 162 -7.57 35.29 -5.77
N ASN A 163 -8.82 34.89 -5.95
CA ASN A 163 -9.75 34.47 -4.89
C ASN A 163 -9.34 33.15 -4.19
N THR A 164 -8.55 32.28 -4.84
CA THR A 164 -8.05 31.02 -4.26
C THR A 164 -7.06 31.29 -3.12
N SER A 165 -6.14 32.25 -3.29
CA SER A 165 -5.16 32.63 -2.26
C SER A 165 -5.85 33.11 -0.97
N ASN A 166 -6.85 33.99 -1.10
CA ASN A 166 -7.66 34.45 0.03
C ASN A 166 -8.39 33.30 0.76
N SER A 167 -8.81 32.25 0.04
CA SER A 167 -9.47 31.08 0.63
C SER A 167 -8.49 30.15 1.36
N ILE A 168 -7.26 30.04 0.88
CA ILE A 168 -6.17 29.28 1.52
C ILE A 168 -5.75 29.98 2.81
N GLN A 169 -5.49 31.30 2.77
CA GLN A 169 -5.16 32.10 3.96
C GLN A 169 -6.25 31.98 5.05
N LYS A 170 -7.53 32.04 4.66
CA LYS A 170 -8.66 31.87 5.60
C LYS A 170 -8.73 30.47 6.22
N LEU A 171 -8.22 29.44 5.54
CA LEU A 171 -8.09 28.09 6.09
C LEU A 171 -6.88 27.97 7.03
N GLU A 172 -5.74 28.56 6.66
CA GLU A 172 -4.53 28.63 7.48
C GLU A 172 -4.80 29.34 8.82
N GLU A 173 -5.41 30.52 8.80
CA GLU A 173 -5.86 31.21 10.02
C GLU A 173 -6.85 30.37 10.85
N LYS A 174 -7.65 29.51 10.21
CA LYS A 174 -8.62 28.66 10.92
C LYS A 174 -7.92 27.47 11.58
N ILE A 175 -6.90 26.90 10.93
CA ILE A 175 -6.03 25.86 11.52
C ILE A 175 -5.32 26.44 12.74
N GLN A 176 -4.66 27.59 12.59
CA GLN A 176 -3.93 28.23 13.69
C GLN A 176 -4.84 28.58 14.89
N ARG A 177 -6.06 29.09 14.65
CA ARG A 177 -7.08 29.32 15.70
C ARG A 177 -7.62 28.04 16.34
N MET A 178 -7.49 26.88 15.70
CA MET A 178 -7.84 25.59 16.31
C MET A 178 -6.66 25.03 17.11
N GLU A 179 -5.42 25.18 16.63
CA GLU A 179 -4.20 24.81 17.33
C GLU A 179 -4.05 25.58 18.65
N GLU A 180 -4.26 26.89 18.64
CA GLU A 180 -4.26 27.75 19.84
C GLU A 180 -5.28 27.25 20.88
N LYS A 181 -6.51 26.96 20.46
CA LYS A 181 -7.55 26.40 21.34
C LYS A 181 -7.25 25.00 21.85
N ILE A 182 -6.54 24.19 21.08
CA ILE A 182 -6.11 22.86 21.50
C ILE A 182 -5.02 22.98 22.58
N GLU A 183 -4.04 23.87 22.42
CA GLU A 183 -3.00 24.04 23.44
C GLU A 183 -3.54 24.74 24.71
N GLU A 184 -4.51 25.67 24.59
CA GLU A 184 -5.26 26.23 25.72
C GLU A 184 -6.01 25.14 26.50
N HIS A 185 -6.82 24.33 25.81
CA HIS A 185 -7.58 23.23 26.44
C HIS A 185 -6.67 22.13 27.02
N LYS A 186 -5.48 21.95 26.45
CA LYS A 186 -4.45 21.05 26.99
C LYS A 186 -3.79 21.64 28.25
N ALA A 187 -3.67 22.96 28.35
CA ALA A 187 -3.21 23.63 29.57
C ALA A 187 -4.26 23.55 30.70
N THR A 188 -5.56 23.70 30.40
CA THR A 188 -6.61 23.56 31.43
C THR A 188 -6.70 22.12 31.96
N ILE A 189 -6.65 21.10 31.10
CA ILE A 189 -6.56 19.69 31.53
C ILE A 189 -5.34 19.43 32.43
N ARG A 190 -4.17 19.99 32.07
CA ARG A 190 -2.95 19.89 32.90
C ARG A 190 -3.15 20.49 34.29
N GLN A 191 -3.76 21.68 34.39
CA GLN A 191 -4.03 22.34 35.67
C GLN A 191 -5.03 21.56 36.53
N GLU A 192 -6.10 21.02 35.92
CA GLU A 192 -7.08 20.17 36.61
C GLU A 192 -6.44 18.88 37.14
N ALA A 193 -5.58 18.23 36.35
CA ALA A 193 -4.84 17.04 36.77
C ALA A 193 -3.86 17.32 37.93
N VAL A 194 -3.15 18.46 37.90
CA VAL A 194 -2.29 18.90 39.01
C VAL A 194 -3.12 19.13 40.27
N ALA A 195 -4.30 19.76 40.16
CA ALA A 195 -5.19 20.01 41.28
C ALA A 195 -5.75 18.72 41.93
N ASP A 196 -6.16 17.73 41.12
CA ASP A 196 -6.62 16.43 41.66
C ASP A 196 -5.49 15.65 42.36
N VAL A 197 -4.29 15.63 41.79
CA VAL A 197 -3.12 14.99 42.41
C VAL A 197 -2.76 15.68 43.73
N LEU A 198 -2.73 17.02 43.77
CA LEU A 198 -2.43 17.80 44.96
C LEU A 198 -3.49 17.58 46.06
N ALA A 199 -4.78 17.57 45.71
CA ALA A 199 -5.87 17.29 46.64
C ALA A 199 -5.81 15.86 47.23
N ARG A 200 -5.30 14.86 46.48
CA ARG A 200 -5.07 13.50 46.98
C ARG A 200 -3.89 13.44 47.95
N LEU A 201 -2.78 14.13 47.64
CA LEU A 201 -1.58 14.17 48.49
C LEU A 201 -1.83 14.87 49.83
N GLN A 202 -2.57 15.98 49.83
CA GLN A 202 -2.98 16.67 51.06
C GLN A 202 -3.81 15.78 52.00
N ARG A 203 -4.70 14.93 51.46
CA ARG A 203 -5.46 13.95 52.26
C ARG A 203 -4.59 12.85 52.88
N LEU A 204 -3.39 12.62 52.34
CA LEU A 204 -2.39 11.68 52.86
C LEU A 204 -1.36 12.37 53.78
N GLY A 205 -1.50 13.68 54.03
CA GLY A 205 -0.56 14.45 54.88
C GLY A 205 0.79 14.74 54.22
N ILE A 206 0.87 14.64 52.89
CA ILE A 206 2.10 14.90 52.13
C ILE A 206 1.98 16.26 51.44
N ASP A 207 2.85 17.20 51.81
CA ASP A 207 2.94 18.51 51.17
C ASP A 207 4.03 18.49 50.10
N ILE A 208 3.65 18.76 48.84
CA ILE A 208 4.53 18.76 47.66
C ILE A 208 4.22 20.00 46.84
N ASP A 209 5.27 20.73 46.43
CA ASP A 209 5.13 21.90 45.57
C ASP A 209 4.48 21.53 44.22
N ALA A 210 3.42 22.26 43.86
CA ALA A 210 2.74 22.15 42.58
C ALA A 210 3.68 22.31 41.37
N ASN A 211 4.78 23.08 41.50
CA ASN A 211 5.77 23.23 40.44
C ASN A 211 6.49 21.91 40.11
N ILE A 212 6.73 21.05 41.09
CA ILE A 212 7.37 19.74 40.91
C ILE A 212 6.42 18.80 40.16
N ILE A 213 5.12 18.83 40.52
CA ILE A 213 4.07 18.03 39.86
C ILE A 213 3.89 18.51 38.41
N LEU A 214 3.90 19.83 38.17
CA LEU A 214 3.79 20.42 36.84
C LEU A 214 4.97 20.05 35.93
N ALA A 215 6.20 20.03 36.47
CA ALA A 215 7.39 19.58 35.75
C ALA A 215 7.31 18.10 35.37
N ALA A 216 6.92 17.22 36.31
CA ALA A 216 6.81 15.77 36.07
C ALA A 216 5.74 15.40 35.01
N LEU A 217 4.75 16.27 34.77
CA LEU A 217 3.74 16.11 33.72
C LEU A 217 4.13 16.75 32.37
N GLY A 218 5.28 17.46 32.30
CA GLY A 218 5.72 18.19 31.11
C GLY A 218 6.37 17.30 30.04
N ASP A 219 7.18 16.31 30.43
CA ASP A 219 8.19 15.70 29.56
C ASP A 219 7.70 14.52 28.70
N ASN A 220 6.44 14.10 28.82
CA ASN A 220 5.87 13.03 27.99
C ASN A 220 5.43 13.55 26.61
N SER A 221 6.41 14.00 25.82
CA SER A 221 6.26 14.11 24.37
C SER A 221 6.10 12.70 23.78
N LEU A 222 4.85 12.26 23.57
CA LEU A 222 4.55 11.10 22.75
C LEU A 222 4.74 11.46 21.27
N GLY A 223 6.00 11.72 20.91
CA GLY A 223 6.38 12.42 19.69
C GLY A 223 7.79 12.15 19.21
N GLU A 224 8.48 11.13 19.74
CA GLU A 224 9.68 10.55 19.12
C GLU A 224 9.93 9.15 19.71
N ALA A 225 10.16 8.14 18.85
CA ALA A 225 10.56 6.81 19.27
C ALA A 225 12.10 6.71 19.22
N PRO A 226 12.81 6.58 20.36
CA PRO A 226 14.26 6.50 20.34
C PRO A 226 14.71 5.15 19.77
N SER A 227 15.56 5.22 18.74
CA SER A 227 16.23 4.06 18.17
C SER A 227 17.20 3.41 19.17
N ALA A 228 17.33 2.09 19.06
CA ALA A 228 18.44 1.27 19.56
C ALA A 228 18.67 1.18 21.09
N GLN A 229 18.12 0.12 21.69
CA GLN A 229 18.94 -0.76 22.54
C GLN A 229 18.81 -2.21 22.08
N GLN A 230 19.94 -2.81 21.68
CA GLN A 230 20.03 -4.25 21.48
C GLN A 230 20.17 -4.91 22.86
N THR A 231 19.22 -5.76 23.23
CA THR A 231 19.38 -6.68 24.36
C THR A 231 19.00 -8.09 23.89
N ALA A 232 20.01 -8.95 23.76
CA ALA A 232 19.80 -10.33 23.34
C ALA A 232 19.10 -11.12 24.45
N LEU A 233 17.82 -11.44 24.26
CA LEU A 233 17.06 -12.32 25.15
C LEU A 233 17.17 -13.77 24.67
N GLN A 234 17.86 -14.59 25.45
CA GLN A 234 17.99 -16.03 25.26
C GLN A 234 16.61 -16.72 25.32
N PRO A 235 16.33 -17.73 24.46
CA PRO A 235 15.12 -18.52 24.58
C PRO A 235 15.18 -19.42 25.82
N ILE A 236 14.19 -19.30 26.70
CA ILE A 236 14.11 -20.10 27.93
C ILE A 236 13.66 -21.52 27.57
N CYS A 237 14.60 -22.48 27.62
CA CYS A 237 14.28 -23.90 27.58
C CYS A 237 13.71 -24.36 28.92
N HIS A 238 12.55 -25.02 28.91
CA HIS A 238 12.02 -25.76 30.05
C HIS A 238 11.98 -27.27 29.76
N PRO A 239 12.16 -28.15 30.76
CA PRO A 239 12.50 -29.55 30.53
C PRO A 239 11.30 -30.45 30.23
N SER A 240 11.58 -31.58 29.59
CA SER A 240 10.63 -32.68 29.37
C SER A 240 10.55 -33.61 30.59
N THR A 241 9.32 -33.84 31.08
CA THR A 241 8.87 -35.01 31.85
C THR A 241 7.34 -35.11 31.69
N GLY A 242 6.70 -36.25 31.42
CA GLY A 242 7.20 -37.61 31.23
C GLY A 242 6.41 -38.63 32.05
N THR A 243 5.20 -39.02 31.63
CA THR A 243 4.43 -40.13 32.23
C THR A 243 3.50 -40.86 31.22
N ASN A 244 4.09 -41.86 30.57
CA ASN A 244 3.55 -43.18 30.18
C ASN A 244 2.27 -43.63 30.96
N LYS A 245 1.30 -44.35 30.36
CA LYS A 245 1.42 -45.75 29.89
C LYS A 245 0.32 -46.22 28.90
N GLU A 246 0.66 -47.26 28.12
CA GLU A 246 -0.10 -48.46 27.66
C GLU A 246 -1.62 -48.37 27.32
N GLY A 247 -2.17 -48.98 26.26
CA GLY A 247 -1.61 -49.75 25.14
C GLY A 247 -2.47 -50.98 24.78
N GLN A 248 -2.92 -51.12 23.51
CA GLN A 248 -3.43 -52.42 23.01
C GLN A 248 -3.37 -52.62 21.48
N LEU A 249 -2.55 -53.61 21.09
CA LEU A 249 -2.56 -54.41 19.85
C LEU A 249 -3.52 -55.61 20.05
N ILE A 250 -4.08 -56.35 19.09
CA ILE A 250 -4.05 -56.53 17.60
C ILE A 250 -5.43 -57.17 17.22
N PRO A 251 -5.74 -57.78 16.04
CA PRO A 251 -5.13 -57.79 14.69
C PRO A 251 -6.14 -57.57 13.53
N GLY A 252 -5.65 -57.48 12.29
CA GLY A 252 -6.43 -57.81 11.08
C GLY A 252 -6.11 -59.22 10.57
N ILE A 253 -7.08 -59.90 9.93
CA ILE A 253 -6.93 -61.25 9.33
C ILE A 253 -7.78 -61.36 8.05
N ASN A 254 -7.13 -61.70 6.91
CA ASN A 254 -7.67 -62.32 5.67
C ASN A 254 -8.73 -61.54 4.85
N SER A 255 -8.91 -61.68 3.53
CA SER A 255 -8.19 -62.33 2.40
C SER A 255 -8.86 -61.83 1.09
N LEU A 256 -8.40 -62.05 -0.15
CA LEU A 256 -7.30 -62.85 -0.72
C LEU A 256 -6.69 -62.08 -1.93
N LYS A 257 -6.14 -62.77 -2.94
CA LYS A 257 -5.79 -62.28 -4.28
C LYS A 257 -5.97 -63.43 -5.30
N ILE A 258 -6.73 -63.22 -6.37
CA ILE A 258 -6.41 -63.60 -7.77
C ILE A 258 -6.98 -62.47 -8.63
#